data_AF-A0A4Z0K7R2-F1
#
_entry.id   AF-A0A4Z0K7R2-F1
#
_cell.length_a   1.000
_cell.length_b   1.000
_cell.length_c   1.000
_cell.angle_alpha   90.00
_cell.angle_beta   90.00
_cell.angle_gamma   90.00
#
_symmetry.space_group_name_H-M   'P 1'
#
loop_
_entity.id
_entity.type
_entity.pdbx_description
1 polymer ?
#
loop_
_entity_poly.entity_id
_entity_poly.type
_entity_poly.pdbx_seq_one_letter_code
_entity_poly.pdbx_strand_id
1 'polypeptide(L)' 'PGRHVGISIGKNQFVHASTSSGVIISSMNEPYWKKRYNEARRVLSRS' A
#
# COMPACT_ATOMS: atom_id res chain seq x y z
N PRO A 1 13.33 -6.99 -8.31
CA PRO A 1 12.26 -6.11 -7.77
C PRO A 1 11.57 -6.78 -6.57
N GLY A 2 11.68 -6.19 -5.40
CA GLY A 2 11.18 -6.77 -4.15
C GLY A 2 9.65 -6.74 -4.06
N ARG A 3 9.09 -7.66 -3.26
CA ARG A 3 7.69 -7.56 -2.82
C ARG A 3 7.57 -6.38 -1.86
N HIS A 4 6.60 -5.51 -2.10
CA HIS A 4 6.30 -4.35 -1.24
C HIS A 4 4.90 -4.52 -0.65
N VAL A 5 4.73 -4.14 0.61
CA VAL A 5 3.44 -4.24 1.32
C VAL A 5 3.12 -2.92 2.00
N GLY A 6 1.83 -2.69 2.23
CA GLY A 6 1.35 -1.56 3.01
C GLY A 6 -0.08 -1.82 3.49
N ILE A 7 -0.52 -1.02 4.45
CA ILE A 7 -1.83 -1.16 5.09
C ILE A 7 -2.77 -0.15 4.43
N SER A 8 -3.85 -0.65 3.83
CA SER A 8 -4.90 0.22 3.29
C SER A 8 -5.59 0.97 4.44
N ILE A 9 -5.71 2.29 4.28
CA ILE A 9 -6.38 3.18 5.24
C ILE A 9 -7.69 3.76 4.67
N GLY A 10 -8.18 3.19 3.56
CA GLY A 10 -9.36 3.68 2.84
C GLY A 10 -9.03 4.82 1.87
N LYS A 11 -10.04 5.32 1.15
CA LYS A 11 -9.92 6.40 0.16
C LYS A 11 -8.82 6.19 -0.90
N ASN A 12 -8.56 4.94 -1.28
CA ASN A 12 -7.45 4.55 -2.16
C ASN A 12 -6.07 5.01 -1.64
N GLN A 13 -5.91 5.14 -0.33
CA GLN A 13 -4.65 5.46 0.32
C GLN A 13 -4.16 4.28 1.15
N PHE A 14 -2.85 4.21 1.33
CA PHE A 14 -2.21 3.19 2.13
C PHE A 14 -0.97 3.76 2.81
N VAL A 15 -0.67 3.26 4.01
CA VAL A 15 0.56 3.57 4.75
C VAL A 15 1.59 2.49 4.47
N HIS A 16 2.83 2.88 4.23
CA HIS A 16 3.94 1.96 3.98
C HIS A 16 5.30 2.58 4.34
N ALA A 17 6.33 1.74 4.45
CA ALA A 17 7.71 2.18 4.59
C ALA A 17 8.30 2.47 3.20
N SER A 18 8.43 3.73 2.81
CA SER A 18 9.15 4.16 1.61
C SER A 18 10.65 3.89 1.76
N THR A 19 11.29 3.47 0.67
CA THR A 19 12.74 3.25 0.60
C THR A 19 13.56 4.51 0.85
N SER A 20 13.03 5.70 0.52
CA SER A 20 13.75 6.97 0.58
C SER A 20 13.22 7.96 1.60
N SER A 21 11.98 7.77 2.07
CA SER A 21 11.25 8.80 2.84
C SER A 21 10.71 8.30 4.17
N GLY A 22 11.08 7.08 4.59
CA GLY A 22 10.57 6.49 5.83
C GLY A 22 9.09 6.13 5.72
N VAL A 23 8.35 6.19 6.84
CA VAL A 23 6.93 5.84 6.86
C VAL A 23 6.09 6.98 6.26
N ILE A 24 5.37 6.69 5.18
CA ILE A 24 4.55 7.69 4.47
C ILE A 24 3.17 7.13 4.10
N ILE A 25 2.28 8.04 3.74
CA ILE A 25 0.99 7.73 3.12
C ILE A 25 1.09 8.06 1.62
N SER A 26 0.75 7.10 0.78
CA SER A 26 0.66 7.27 -0.68
C SER A 26 -0.73 6.95 -1.18
N SER A 27 -1.04 7.45 -2.38
CA SER A 27 -2.26 7.13 -3.10
C SER A 27 -2.02 5.96 -4.07
N MET A 28 -2.92 4.98 -4.06
CA MET A 28 -2.96 3.88 -5.03
C MET A 28 -3.20 4.36 -6.47
N ASN A 29 -3.68 5.60 -6.64
CA ASN A 29 -3.87 6.21 -7.96
C ASN A 29 -2.57 6.75 -8.57
N GLU A 30 -1.49 6.88 -7.79
CA GLU A 30 -0.18 7.28 -8.32
C GLU A 30 0.31 6.26 -9.35
N PRO A 31 0.86 6.68 -10.51
CA PRO A 31 1.22 5.76 -11.60
C PRO A 31 2.15 4.61 -11.17
N TYR A 32 3.06 4.88 -10.24
CA TYR A 32 3.98 3.88 -9.69
C TYR A 32 3.24 2.75 -8.97
N TRP A 33 2.34 3.10 -8.04
CA TRP A 33 1.57 2.16 -7.22
C TRP A 33 0.47 1.49 -8.03
N LYS A 34 -0.18 2.24 -8.93
CA LYS A 34 -1.21 1.70 -9.84
C LYS A 34 -0.65 0.59 -10.74
N LYS A 35 0.56 0.75 -11.27
CA LYS A 35 1.23 -0.26 -12.11
C LYS A 35 1.74 -1.47 -11.29
N ARG A 36 2.04 -1.27 -10.00
CA ARG A 36 2.66 -2.29 -9.13
C ARG A 36 1.69 -3.04 -8.24
N TYR A 37 0.44 -2.62 -8.20
CA TYR A 37 -0.59 -3.30 -7.45
C TYR A 37 -0.78 -4.73 -7.97
N ASN A 38 -0.71 -5.71 -7.07
CA ASN A 38 -0.88 -7.12 -7.39
C ASN A 38 -2.19 -7.66 -6.80
N GLU A 39 -2.35 -7.54 -5.49
CA GLU A 39 -3.52 -8.02 -4.77
C GLU A 39 -3.67 -7.26 -3.44
N ALA A 40 -4.85 -7.36 -2.83
CA ALA A 40 -5.10 -6.94 -1.46
C ALA A 40 -5.72 -8.11 -0.69
N ARG A 41 -5.24 -8.33 0.54
CA ARG A 41 -5.74 -9.37 1.43
C ARG A 41 -6.15 -8.77 2.77
N ARG A 42 -7.24 -9.26 3.34
CA ARG A 42 -7.68 -8.91 4.70
C ARG A 42 -7.18 -9.98 5.66
N VAL A 43 -6.27 -9.60 6.55
CA VAL A 43 -5.72 -10.49 7.59
C VAL A 43 -6.50 -10.44 8.90
N LEU A 44 -7.33 -9.41 9.09
CA LEU A 44 -8.17 -9.26 10.27
C LEU A 44 -9.41 -10.15 10.14
N SER A 45 -9.64 -11.01 11.13
CA SER A 45 -10.91 -11.75 11.24
C SER A 45 -12.07 -10.78 11.41
N ARG A 46 -13.23 -11.12 10.83
CA ARG A 46 -14.48 -10.47 11.22
C ARG A 46 -14.91 -11.09 12.55
N SER A 47 -15.10 -10.24 13.56
CA SER A 47 -15.72 -10.63 14.83
C SER A 47 -17.20 -10.97 14.64
#